data_AF-A0A7Z1AYU7-F1
#
_entry.id   AF-A0A7Z1AYU7-F1
#
_cell.length_a   1.000
_cell.length_b   1.000
_cell.length_c   1.000
_cell.angle_alpha   90.00
_cell.angle_beta   90.00
_cell.angle_gamma   90.00
#
_symmetry.space_group_name_H-M   'P 1'
#
loop_
_entity.id
_entity.type
_entity.pdbx_description
1 polymer ?
#
loop_
_entity_poly.entity_id
_entity_poly.type
_entity_poly.pdbx_seq_one_letter_code
_entity_poly.pdbx_strand_id
1 'polypeptide(L)'
;MRIEQVHEDNAFVEHLMGQPEGWVTNLSLPRTGQLRALGNGVVPHQAAHAVSLLLDDLTDLLAITAPAGRTARRQPTGREADVA
;
A
#
# COMPACT_ATOMS: atom_id res chain seq x y z
N MET A 1 19.41 25.75 6.31
CA MET A 1 18.47 24.81 5.68
C MET A 1 17.87 25.52 4.48
N ARG A 2 18.40 25.26 3.27
CA ARG A 2 17.92 25.84 2.02
C ARG A 2 16.86 24.91 1.46
N ILE A 3 15.63 25.41 1.33
CA ILE A 3 14.57 24.75 0.55
C ILE A 3 14.66 25.37 -0.84
N GLU A 4 15.59 24.88 -1.64
CA GLU A 4 15.65 25.19 -3.07
C GLU A 4 15.50 23.86 -3.81
N GLN A 5 14.61 23.83 -4.80
CA GLN A 5 14.24 22.71 -5.69
C GLN A 5 13.09 21.82 -5.20
N VAL A 6 11.86 22.21 -5.55
CA VAL A 6 10.77 21.25 -5.78
C VAL A 6 11.25 20.34 -6.93
N HIS A 7 11.59 19.09 -6.62
CA HIS A 7 12.10 18.15 -7.61
C HIS A 7 10.93 17.64 -8.47
N GLU A 8 10.73 18.23 -9.65
CA GLU A 8 9.83 17.76 -10.70
C GLU A 8 10.36 16.48 -11.41
N ASP A 9 11.08 15.62 -10.68
CA ASP A 9 11.86 14.51 -11.22
C ASP A 9 11.35 13.15 -10.75
N ASN A 10 11.55 12.12 -11.60
CA ASN A 10 11.06 10.77 -11.34
C ASN A 10 11.53 10.19 -9.99
N ALA A 11 12.70 10.61 -9.50
CA ALA A 11 13.21 10.22 -8.18
C ALA A 11 12.35 10.76 -7.03
N PHE A 12 11.78 11.96 -7.17
CA PHE A 12 10.84 12.50 -6.20
C PHE A 12 9.53 11.71 -6.19
N VAL A 13 9.01 11.38 -7.37
CA VAL A 13 7.80 10.53 -7.48
C VAL A 13 8.06 9.15 -6.90
N GLU A 14 9.22 8.53 -7.16
CA GLU A 14 9.64 7.26 -6.56
C GLU A 14 9.70 7.33 -5.03
N HIS A 15 10.24 8.41 -4.47
CA HIS A 15 10.25 8.67 -3.05
C HIS A 15 8.83 8.83 -2.47
N LEU A 16 7.94 9.57 -3.14
CA LEU A 16 6.54 9.71 -2.74
C LEU A 16 5.79 8.38 -2.75
N MET A 17 6.11 7.50 -3.69
CA MET A 17 5.59 6.13 -3.75
C MET A 17 6.12 5.25 -2.60
N GLY A 18 7.08 5.74 -1.79
CA GLY A 18 7.69 5.00 -0.69
C GLY A 18 8.63 3.88 -1.16
N GLN A 19 9.12 3.96 -2.39
CA GLN A 19 10.01 2.96 -2.96
C GLN A 19 11.47 3.20 -2.53
N PRO A 20 12.30 2.13 -2.51
CA PRO A 20 13.74 2.30 -2.36
C PRO A 20 14.31 3.20 -3.45
N GLU A 21 15.35 3.96 -3.10
CA GLU A 21 16.08 4.80 -4.06
C GLU A 21 16.56 3.96 -5.25
N GLY A 22 16.26 4.41 -6.46
CA GLY A 22 16.68 3.74 -7.69
C GLY A 22 15.75 2.63 -8.17
N TRP A 23 14.66 2.31 -7.46
CA TRP A 23 13.81 1.15 -7.79
C TRP A 23 13.30 1.14 -9.24
N VAL A 24 12.78 2.27 -9.72
CA VAL A 24 12.41 2.54 -11.11
C VAL A 24 13.42 3.44 -11.78
N THR A 25 13.99 4.40 -11.05
CA THR A 25 14.84 5.45 -11.62
C THR A 25 16.21 4.96 -12.10
N ASN A 26 16.71 3.82 -11.61
CA ASN A 26 17.93 3.17 -12.14
C ASN A 26 17.67 2.24 -13.33
N LEU A 27 16.42 2.08 -13.76
CA LEU A 27 16.11 1.28 -14.94
C LEU A 27 16.48 2.06 -16.21
N SER A 28 16.99 1.35 -17.21
CA SER A 28 17.28 1.88 -18.56
C SER A 28 15.99 2.12 -19.36
N LEU A 29 15.09 2.93 -18.80
CA LEU A 29 13.84 3.36 -19.39
C LEU A 29 13.92 4.86 -19.71
N PRO A 30 13.29 5.34 -20.81
CA PRO A 30 13.11 6.77 -21.02
C PRO A 30 12.36 7.41 -19.84
N ARG A 31 12.59 8.71 -19.58
CA ARG A 31 11.93 9.47 -18.49
C ARG A 31 10.41 9.27 -18.45
N THR A 32 9.76 9.26 -19.61
CA THR A 32 8.30 9.06 -19.73
C THR A 32 7.87 7.62 -19.43
N GLY A 33 8.74 6.63 -19.67
CA GLY A 33 8.52 5.23 -19.30
C GLY A 33 8.62 5.03 -17.79
N GLN A 34 9.64 5.61 -17.16
CA GLN A 34 9.78 5.62 -15.70
C GLN A 34 8.58 6.31 -15.03
N LEU A 35 8.17 7.49 -15.50
CA LEU A 35 7.01 8.20 -14.95
C LEU A 35 5.71 7.41 -15.11
N ARG A 36 5.51 6.70 -16.23
CA ARG A 36 4.37 5.78 -16.41
C ARG A 36 4.43 4.61 -15.43
N ALA A 37 5.60 4.02 -15.24
CA ALA A 37 5.77 2.91 -14.30
C ALA A 37 5.49 3.35 -12.85
N LEU A 38 5.96 4.54 -12.47
CA LEU A 38 5.69 5.12 -11.15
C LEU A 38 4.22 5.51 -10.99
N GLY A 39 3.62 6.19 -11.97
CA GLY A 39 2.24 6.68 -11.90
C GLY A 39 1.18 5.58 -11.99
N ASN A 40 1.48 4.45 -12.63
CA ASN A 40 0.60 3.27 -12.68
C ASN A 40 0.94 2.22 -11.61
N GLY A 41 2.04 2.42 -10.88
CA GLY A 41 2.50 1.51 -9.84
C GLY A 41 1.65 1.60 -8.58
N VAL A 42 1.77 0.58 -7.74
CA VAL A 42 1.08 0.56 -6.43
C VAL A 42 1.97 1.18 -5.36
N VAL A 43 1.38 1.95 -4.44
CA VAL A 43 2.06 2.42 -3.22
C VAL A 43 2.19 1.23 -2.26
N PRO A 44 3.41 0.74 -1.92
CA PRO A 44 3.59 -0.49 -1.15
C PRO A 44 2.90 -0.47 0.22
N HIS A 45 2.90 0.67 0.90
CA HIS A 45 2.21 0.81 2.19
C HIS A 45 0.69 0.65 2.08
N GLN A 46 0.08 1.18 1.02
CA GLN A 46 -1.36 1.01 0.77
C GLN A 46 -1.68 -0.44 0.40
N ALA A 47 -0.83 -1.08 -0.40
CA ALA A 47 -0.97 -2.51 -0.72
C ALA A 47 -0.90 -3.39 0.53
N ALA A 48 0.11 -3.18 1.38
CA ALA A 48 0.29 -3.93 2.62
C ALA A 48 -0.94 -3.80 3.53
N HIS A 49 -1.49 -2.59 3.65
CA HIS A 49 -2.72 -2.37 4.42
C HIS A 49 -3.92 -3.11 3.81
N ALA A 50 -4.15 -2.98 2.50
CA ALA A 50 -5.25 -3.65 1.82
C ALA A 50 -5.16 -5.18 1.93
N VAL A 51 -3.96 -5.75 1.77
CA VAL A 51 -3.75 -7.20 1.95
C VAL A 51 -4.02 -7.62 3.39
N SER A 52 -3.64 -6.81 4.38
CA SER A 52 -3.94 -7.11 5.79
C SER A 52 -5.45 -7.21 6.03
N LEU A 53 -6.24 -6.28 5.49
CA LEU A 53 -7.70 -6.32 5.59
C LEU A 53 -8.29 -7.59 4.93
N LEU A 54 -7.81 -7.96 3.74
CA LEU A 54 -8.27 -9.17 3.05
C LEU A 54 -7.92 -10.45 3.83
N LEU A 55 -6.78 -10.47 4.53
CA LEU A 55 -6.39 -11.59 5.38
C LEU A 55 -7.22 -11.68 6.65
N ASP A 56 -7.62 -10.55 7.23
CA ASP A 56 -8.55 -10.51 8.36
C ASP A 56 -9.93 -11.07 7.94
N ASP A 57 -10.48 -10.60 6.82
CA ASP A 57 -11.74 -11.11 6.26
C ASP A 57 -11.69 -12.62 5.98
N LEU A 58 -10.57 -13.08 5.40
CA LEU A 58 -10.35 -14.50 5.14
C LEU A 58 -10.30 -15.31 6.44
N THR A 59 -9.65 -14.78 7.48
CA THR A 59 -9.57 -15.42 8.79
C THR A 59 -10.96 -15.58 9.41
N ASP A 60 -11.79 -14.56 9.31
CA ASP A 60 -13.18 -14.60 9.79
C ASP A 60 -14.03 -15.61 9.01
N LEU A 61 -13.90 -15.65 7.69
CA LEU A 61 -14.58 -16.64 6.85
C LEU A 61 -14.19 -18.07 7.23
N LEU A 62 -12.89 -18.31 7.45
CA LEU A 62 -12.39 -19.61 7.87
C LEU A 62 -12.85 -20.00 9.29
N ALA A 63 -13.03 -19.03 10.19
CA ALA A 63 -13.57 -19.27 11.53
C ALA A 63 -15.05 -19.66 11.50
N ILE A 64 -15.83 -19.10 10.55
CA ILE A 64 -17.25 -19.43 10.35
C ILE A 64 -17.43 -20.86 9.80
N THR A 65 -16.56 -21.27 8.88
CA THR A 65 -16.63 -22.60 8.23
C THR A 65 -16.00 -23.73 9.06
N ALA A 66 -15.31 -23.39 10.16
CA ALA A 66 -14.72 -24.39 11.04
C ALA A 66 -15.82 -25.12 11.85
N PRO A 67 -15.79 -26.46 11.96
CA PRO A 67 -16.75 -27.19 12.78
C PRO A 67 -16.65 -26.71 14.23
N ALA A 68 -17.81 -26.42 14.83
CA ALA A 68 -17.97 -25.83 16.15
C ALA A 68 -17.08 -26.53 17.21
N GLY A 69 -15.90 -25.96 17.48
CA GLY A 69 -14.92 -26.59 18.37
C GLY A 69 -13.61 -25.86 18.59
N ARG A 70 -13.38 -24.70 17.96
CA ARG A 70 -12.18 -23.88 18.24
C ARG A 70 -12.60 -22.43 18.45
N THR A 71 -12.53 -22.01 19.70
CA THR A 71 -12.96 -20.72 20.23
C THR A 71 -12.50 -19.53 19.40
N ALA A 72 -13.46 -18.82 18.83
CA ALA A 72 -13.30 -17.55 18.15
C ALA A 72 -12.79 -16.48 19.14
N ARG A 73 -11.67 -15.82 18.79
CA ARG A 73 -11.35 -14.51 19.35
C ARG A 73 -12.03 -13.47 18.48
N ARG A 74 -13.17 -12.92 18.94
CA ARG A 74 -13.60 -11.56 18.56
C ARG A 74 -12.64 -10.58 19.29
N GLN A 75 -12.18 -9.43 18.81
CA GLN A 75 -12.60 -8.48 17.76
C GLN A 75 -11.41 -7.55 17.45
N PRO A 76 -11.39 -6.85 16.29
CA PRO A 76 -11.15 -5.41 16.34
C PRO A 76 -12.32 -4.66 15.72
N THR A 77 -12.81 -3.69 16.47
CA THR A 77 -13.93 -2.81 16.14
C THR A 77 -13.55 -1.94 14.95
N GLY A 78 -14.12 -2.22 13.78
CA GLY A 78 -14.20 -1.26 12.69
C GLY A 78 -14.99 -0.05 13.18
N ARG A 79 -14.29 1.07 13.32
CA ARG A 79 -14.85 2.38 13.59
C ARG A 79 -15.73 2.75 12.40
N GLU A 80 -17.04 2.79 12.62
CA GLU A 80 -17.97 3.44 11.69
C GLU A 80 -17.47 4.87 11.46
N ALA A 81 -17.05 5.15 10.24
CA ALA A 81 -16.91 6.52 9.77
C ALA A 81 -18.33 7.05 9.62
N ASP A 82 -18.84 7.60 10.72
CA ASP A 82 -20.04 8.41 10.76
C ASP A 82 -19.80 9.63 9.85
N VAL A 83 -20.47 9.61 8.70
CA VAL A 83 -20.50 10.73 7.75
C VAL A 83 -21.53 11.71 8.27
N ALA A 84 -21.05 12.73 8.98
CA ALA A 84 -21.78 13.96 9.30
C ALA A 84 -21.45 15.06 8.28
#